data_AF-A0A418SY77-F1
#
_entry.id   AF-A0A418SY77-F1
#
_cell.length_a   1.000
_cell.length_b   1.000
_cell.length_c   1.000
_cell.angle_alpha   90.00
_cell.angle_beta   90.00
_cell.angle_gamma   90.00
#
_symmetry.space_group_name_H-M   'P 1'
#
loop_
_entity.id
_entity.type
_entity.pdbx_description
1 polymer ?
#
loop_
_entity_poly.entity_id
_entity_poly.type
_entity_poly.pdbx_seq_one_letter_code
_entity_poly.pdbx_strand_id
1 'polypeptide(L)'
;MYVAAALAGLRQITMGFEMFPARANPILAEWVAGGLTEEEFLLRVDWASVWGFPAELYMPLFHFCRDMQIPMIGLNVKRDLVRSVGASGWDGTSDDLKEGLTRPAVSPMAYRRFIFELTGGSRPDRKAQAPDDPAFDNFVAAQEVWDRAFASRLADSVAQNPDRLAIGVMGKGHIQYGGGVPWQLRDLGLAESFVAVPADMDELCDPNAADATMLLRNP
;
A
#
# COMPACT_ATOMS: atom_id res chain seq x y z
N MET A 1 10.75 -10.91 -0.09
CA MET A 1 12.01 -10.85 -0.88
C MET A 1 12.07 -11.89 -1.99
N TYR A 2 11.92 -13.19 -1.71
CA TYR A 2 12.10 -14.26 -2.72
C TYR A 2 11.26 -14.09 -4.00
N VAL A 3 9.98 -13.74 -3.86
CA VAL A 3 9.10 -13.50 -5.02
C VAL A 3 9.62 -12.34 -5.88
N ALA A 4 9.99 -11.22 -5.27
CA ALA A 4 10.52 -10.06 -5.99
C ALA A 4 11.86 -10.39 -6.68
N ALA A 5 12.75 -11.13 -6.02
CA ALA A 5 14.02 -11.58 -6.59
C ALA A 5 13.80 -12.51 -7.80
N ALA A 6 12.87 -13.47 -7.71
CA ALA A 6 12.53 -14.35 -8.82
C ALA A 6 11.97 -13.56 -10.01
N LEU A 7 11.06 -12.61 -9.76
CA LEU A 7 10.48 -11.75 -10.80
C LEU A 7 11.53 -10.84 -11.45
N ALA A 8 12.46 -10.28 -10.68
CA ALA A 8 13.56 -9.46 -11.19
C ALA A 8 14.49 -10.25 -12.14
N GLY A 9 14.62 -11.57 -11.93
CA GLY A 9 15.37 -12.44 -12.83
C GLY A 9 14.66 -12.74 -14.16
N LEU A 10 13.34 -12.51 -14.24
CA LEU A 10 12.52 -12.79 -15.43
C LEU A 10 12.20 -11.53 -16.25
N ARG A 11 12.11 -10.37 -15.60
CA ARG A 11 11.80 -9.09 -16.25
C ARG A 11 12.26 -7.91 -15.40
N GLN A 12 12.29 -6.73 -16.01
CA GLN A 12 12.50 -5.50 -15.25
C GLN A 12 11.32 -5.24 -14.31
N ILE A 13 11.64 -4.81 -13.09
CA ILE A 13 10.64 -4.50 -12.06
C ILE A 13 10.86 -3.11 -11.46
N THR A 14 9.80 -2.55 -10.88
CA THR A 14 9.83 -1.39 -9.97
C THR A 14 9.18 -1.82 -8.67
N MET A 15 9.73 -1.40 -7.52
CA MET A 15 9.15 -1.71 -6.21
C MET A 15 8.54 -0.48 -5.54
N GLY A 16 7.25 -0.56 -5.24
CA GLY A 16 6.49 0.42 -4.47
C GLY A 16 6.35 0.02 -3.01
N PHE A 17 6.44 0.99 -2.12
CA PHE A 17 6.50 0.78 -0.68
C PHE A 17 5.51 1.69 0.06
N GLU A 18 4.59 1.09 0.81
CA GLU A 18 3.59 1.81 1.63
C GLU A 18 4.24 2.74 2.66
N MET A 19 5.37 2.35 3.24
CA MET A 19 6.06 3.10 4.29
C MET A 19 6.58 4.46 3.82
N PHE A 20 6.79 4.65 2.53
CA PHE A 20 7.32 5.88 2.00
C PHE A 20 6.22 6.74 1.38
N PRO A 21 6.12 8.01 1.77
CA PRO A 21 5.30 8.96 1.02
C PRO A 21 5.95 9.26 -0.33
N ALA A 22 5.16 9.56 -1.36
CA ALA A 22 5.68 9.82 -2.70
C ALA A 22 6.72 10.97 -2.77
N ARG A 23 6.66 11.93 -1.84
CA ARG A 23 7.66 12.99 -1.71
C ARG A 23 9.09 12.48 -1.42
N ALA A 24 9.23 11.25 -0.92
CA ALA A 24 10.52 10.63 -0.65
C ALA A 24 11.21 10.11 -1.92
N ASN A 25 10.53 10.04 -3.07
CA ASN A 25 11.08 9.45 -4.30
C ASN A 25 12.47 9.95 -4.71
N PRO A 26 12.84 11.25 -4.59
CA PRO A 26 14.20 11.68 -4.88
C PRO A 26 15.26 11.03 -3.97
N ILE A 27 14.94 10.85 -2.68
CA ILE A 27 15.82 10.20 -1.70
C ILE A 27 15.88 8.69 -1.96
N LEU A 28 14.75 8.08 -2.32
CA LEU A 28 14.71 6.66 -2.70
C LEU A 28 15.59 6.40 -3.94
N ALA A 29 15.58 7.29 -4.93
CA ALA A 29 16.43 7.19 -6.11
C ALA A 29 17.92 7.33 -5.76
N GLU A 30 18.28 8.25 -4.88
CA GLU A 30 19.66 8.44 -4.40
C GLU A 30 20.16 7.24 -3.60
N TRP A 31 19.30 6.63 -2.78
CA TRP A 31 19.59 5.37 -2.09
C TRP A 31 19.89 4.24 -3.08
N VAL A 32 19.02 4.05 -4.08
CA VAL A 32 19.21 3.01 -5.11
C VAL A 32 20.51 3.23 -5.89
N ALA A 33 20.88 4.49 -6.15
CA ALA A 33 22.15 4.84 -6.80
C ALA A 33 23.39 4.62 -5.91
N GLY A 34 23.23 4.20 -4.65
CA GLY A 34 24.33 3.99 -3.70
C GLY A 34 24.89 5.28 -3.12
N GLY A 35 24.18 6.40 -3.22
CA GLY A 35 24.62 7.71 -2.76
C GLY A 35 24.47 7.96 -1.26
N LEU A 36 23.87 7.03 -0.52
CA LEU A 36 23.55 7.17 0.90
C LEU A 36 24.00 5.95 1.70
N THR A 37 24.52 6.20 2.90
CA THR A 37 24.60 5.18 3.95
C THR A 37 23.20 4.83 4.48
N GLU A 38 23.07 3.72 5.21
CA GLU A 38 21.80 3.32 5.82
C GLU A 38 21.27 4.38 6.81
N GLU A 39 22.15 4.93 7.64
CA GLU A 39 21.81 5.96 8.62
C GLU A 39 21.30 7.23 7.92
N GLU A 40 22.02 7.71 6.91
CA GLU A 40 21.60 8.87 6.12
C GLU A 40 20.29 8.63 5.39
N PHE A 41 20.10 7.42 4.82
CA PHE A 41 18.87 7.05 4.15
C PHE A 41 17.67 7.12 5.09
N LEU A 42 17.74 6.43 6.24
CA LEU A 42 16.66 6.38 7.23
C LEU A 42 16.36 7.75 7.83
N LEU A 43 17.38 8.58 8.06
CA LEU A 43 17.20 9.96 8.51
C LEU A 43 16.48 10.81 7.46
N ARG A 44 16.93 10.77 6.21
CA ARG A 44 16.40 11.64 5.13
C ARG A 44 14.97 11.28 4.73
N VAL A 45 14.63 9.99 4.73
CA VAL A 45 13.23 9.56 4.51
C VAL A 45 12.34 9.76 5.74
N ASP A 46 12.89 10.26 6.85
CA ASP A 46 12.20 10.51 8.12
C ASP A 46 11.52 9.22 8.65
N TRP A 47 12.24 8.09 8.62
CA TRP A 47 11.70 6.74 8.85
C TRP A 47 10.88 6.62 10.15
N ALA A 48 11.39 7.20 11.24
CA ALA A 48 10.76 7.16 12.56
C ALA A 48 9.37 7.83 12.57
N SER A 49 9.20 8.89 11.79
CA SER A 49 7.95 9.65 11.69
C SER A 49 6.98 9.05 10.67
N VAL A 50 7.49 8.62 9.51
CA VAL A 50 6.65 8.13 8.40
C VAL A 50 6.15 6.71 8.62
N TRP A 51 6.95 5.85 9.28
CA TRP A 51 6.59 4.45 9.49
C TRP A 51 6.64 4.03 10.95
N GLY A 52 7.77 4.23 11.63
CA GLY A 52 7.91 3.96 13.07
C GLY A 52 8.08 2.49 13.48
N PHE A 53 8.09 1.55 12.52
CA PHE A 53 8.51 0.17 12.78
C PHE A 53 10.04 0.03 12.81
N PRO A 54 10.57 -1.01 13.46
CA PRO A 54 12.00 -1.32 13.38
C PRO A 54 12.45 -1.47 11.92
N ALA A 55 13.49 -0.70 11.53
CA ALA A 55 13.92 -0.59 10.14
C ALA A 55 14.46 -1.93 9.61
N GLU A 56 15.09 -2.72 10.47
CA GLU A 56 15.69 -4.02 10.16
C GLU A 56 14.71 -5.02 9.53
N LEU A 57 13.40 -4.86 9.77
CA LEU A 57 12.35 -5.67 9.15
C LEU A 57 12.22 -5.39 7.65
N TYR A 58 12.62 -4.20 7.20
CA TYR A 58 12.43 -3.70 5.84
C TYR A 58 13.75 -3.49 5.08
N MET A 59 14.85 -3.20 5.78
CA MET A 59 16.17 -2.98 5.18
C MET A 59 16.59 -4.06 4.17
N PRO A 60 16.34 -5.37 4.38
CA PRO A 60 16.66 -6.38 3.36
C PRO A 60 16.00 -6.13 1.99
N LEU A 61 14.78 -5.58 1.95
CA LEU A 61 14.12 -5.20 0.69
C LEU A 61 14.77 -3.96 0.06
N PHE A 62 15.17 -2.99 0.88
CA PHE A 62 15.78 -1.76 0.39
C PHE A 62 17.20 -1.99 -0.12
N HIS A 63 17.98 -2.85 0.54
CA HIS A 63 19.26 -3.34 0.04
C HIS A 63 19.10 -4.10 -1.25
N PHE A 64 18.15 -5.03 -1.34
CA PHE A 64 17.86 -5.74 -2.58
C PHE A 64 17.60 -4.77 -3.73
N CYS A 65 16.82 -3.70 -3.50
CA CYS A 65 16.57 -2.70 -4.54
C CYS A 65 17.84 -1.95 -4.95
N ARG A 66 18.67 -1.53 -3.99
CA ARG A 66 19.94 -0.86 -4.27
C ARG A 66 20.90 -1.79 -5.03
N ASP A 67 21.15 -2.98 -4.51
CA ASP A 67 22.17 -3.88 -5.03
C ASP A 67 21.81 -4.39 -6.45
N MET A 68 20.51 -4.46 -6.77
CA MET A 68 20.00 -4.85 -8.10
C MET A 68 19.59 -3.65 -8.98
N GLN A 69 19.83 -2.41 -8.53
CA GLN A 69 19.44 -1.18 -9.24
C GLN A 69 17.94 -1.13 -9.63
N ILE A 70 17.08 -1.66 -8.76
CA ILE A 70 15.63 -1.66 -8.93
C ILE A 70 15.07 -0.32 -8.42
N PRO A 71 14.32 0.42 -9.25
CA PRO A 71 13.70 1.67 -8.81
C PRO A 71 12.74 1.44 -7.64
N MET A 72 12.82 2.34 -6.67
CA MET A 72 11.92 2.38 -5.52
C MET A 72 10.98 3.58 -5.64
N ILE A 73 9.69 3.38 -5.35
CA ILE A 73 8.69 4.45 -5.29
C ILE A 73 7.93 4.42 -3.95
N GLY A 74 7.65 5.59 -3.40
CA GLY A 74 6.76 5.75 -2.27
C GLY A 74 5.31 5.75 -2.70
N LEU A 75 4.49 4.98 -2.00
CA LEU A 75 3.06 4.86 -2.30
C LEU A 75 2.21 5.83 -1.47
N ASN A 76 2.67 6.21 -0.28
CA ASN A 76 1.85 6.92 0.70
C ASN A 76 1.63 8.40 0.39
N VAL A 77 0.64 8.95 1.10
CA VAL A 77 0.26 10.37 1.11
C VAL A 77 0.53 11.02 2.46
N LYS A 78 0.39 12.34 2.55
CA LYS A 78 0.40 13.06 3.83
C LYS A 78 -0.76 12.61 4.69
N ARG A 79 -0.48 12.41 5.99
CA ARG A 79 -1.50 12.08 7.00
C ARG A 79 -2.62 13.12 7.06
N ASP A 80 -2.32 14.38 6.73
CA ASP A 80 -3.33 15.46 6.72
C ASP A 80 -4.44 15.24 5.69
N LEU A 81 -4.10 14.66 4.52
CA LEU A 81 -5.11 14.29 3.52
C LEU A 81 -6.06 13.24 4.10
N VAL A 82 -5.50 12.15 4.63
CA VAL A 82 -6.28 11.03 5.20
C VAL A 82 -7.14 11.51 6.36
N ARG A 83 -6.58 12.35 7.24
CA ARG A 83 -7.30 12.95 8.36
C ARG A 83 -8.43 13.87 7.88
N SER A 84 -8.19 14.68 6.87
CA SER A 84 -9.20 15.57 6.30
C SER A 84 -10.36 14.77 5.70
N VAL A 85 -10.06 13.72 4.93
CA VAL A 85 -11.10 12.87 4.34
C VAL A 85 -11.85 12.07 5.41
N GLY A 86 -11.15 11.55 6.42
CA GLY A 86 -11.79 10.89 7.56
C GLY A 86 -12.63 11.83 8.44
N ALA A 87 -12.45 13.14 8.35
CA ALA A 87 -13.27 14.11 9.07
C ALA A 87 -14.46 14.62 8.24
N SER A 88 -14.21 14.94 6.96
CA SER A 88 -15.12 15.73 6.13
C SER A 88 -15.50 15.06 4.80
N GLY A 89 -15.01 13.86 4.53
CA GLY A 89 -15.15 13.18 3.24
C GLY A 89 -14.31 13.82 2.13
N TRP A 90 -14.22 13.16 0.98
CA TRP A 90 -13.43 13.63 -0.18
C TRP A 90 -13.84 15.01 -0.68
N ASP A 91 -15.15 15.29 -0.72
CA ASP A 91 -15.70 16.56 -1.17
C ASP A 91 -15.47 17.71 -0.19
N GLY A 92 -15.33 17.41 1.10
CA GLY A 92 -15.00 18.37 2.13
C GLY A 92 -13.49 18.65 2.27
N THR A 93 -12.64 17.92 1.53
CA THR A 93 -11.19 18.11 1.54
C THR A 93 -10.76 19.05 0.42
N SER A 94 -9.92 20.03 0.76
CA SER A 94 -9.34 20.98 -0.19
C SER A 94 -8.49 20.28 -1.26
N ASP A 95 -8.55 20.78 -2.50
CA ASP A 95 -7.78 20.22 -3.62
C ASP A 95 -6.26 20.29 -3.40
N ASP A 96 -5.77 21.30 -2.69
CA ASP A 96 -4.35 21.43 -2.33
C ASP A 96 -3.84 20.26 -1.46
N LEU A 97 -4.74 19.62 -0.70
CA LEU A 97 -4.41 18.46 0.12
C LEU A 97 -4.46 17.15 -0.66
N LYS A 98 -5.16 17.08 -1.80
CA LYS A 98 -5.42 15.83 -2.53
C LYS A 98 -4.19 15.26 -3.24
N GLU A 99 -3.07 15.98 -3.27
CA GLU A 99 -1.79 15.53 -3.85
C GLU A 99 -1.91 15.04 -5.31
N GLY A 100 -2.83 15.65 -6.08
CA GLY A 100 -3.10 15.26 -7.47
C GLY A 100 -3.88 13.95 -7.63
N LEU A 101 -4.36 13.36 -6.53
CA LEU A 101 -5.20 12.16 -6.59
C LEU A 101 -6.57 12.48 -7.16
N THR A 102 -7.06 11.54 -7.95
CA THR A 102 -8.46 11.47 -8.36
C THR A 102 -9.32 10.87 -7.26
N ARG A 103 -10.64 11.04 -7.35
CA ARG A 103 -11.57 10.47 -6.36
C ARG A 103 -11.37 8.95 -6.26
N PRO A 104 -11.27 8.38 -5.05
CA PRO A 104 -11.30 6.94 -4.88
C PRO A 104 -12.62 6.34 -5.40
N ALA A 105 -12.52 5.20 -6.07
CA ALA A 105 -13.71 4.39 -6.35
C ALA A 105 -14.30 3.86 -5.04
N VAL A 106 -15.62 3.82 -4.94
CA VAL A 106 -16.29 3.22 -3.77
C VAL A 106 -15.99 1.73 -3.76
N SER A 107 -15.44 1.24 -2.65
CA SER A 107 -15.09 -0.16 -2.47
C SER A 107 -16.34 -1.05 -2.34
N PRO A 108 -16.28 -2.31 -2.78
CA PRO A 108 -17.40 -3.24 -2.68
C PRO A 108 -17.72 -3.58 -1.22
N MET A 109 -18.98 -3.91 -0.94
CA MET A 109 -19.46 -4.25 0.41
C MET A 109 -18.64 -5.38 1.07
N ALA A 110 -18.13 -6.35 0.31
CA ALA A 110 -17.29 -7.42 0.84
C ALA A 110 -16.00 -6.88 1.50
N TYR A 111 -15.35 -5.90 0.88
CA TYR A 111 -14.17 -5.25 1.45
C TYR A 111 -14.51 -4.40 2.66
N ARG A 112 -15.62 -3.68 2.59
CA ARG A 112 -16.13 -2.91 3.73
C ARG A 112 -16.40 -3.79 4.96
N ARG A 113 -16.98 -4.99 4.76
CA ARG A 113 -17.15 -6.01 5.81
C ARG A 113 -15.80 -6.47 6.35
N PHE A 114 -14.87 -6.83 5.48
CA PHE A 114 -13.53 -7.25 5.88
C PHE A 114 -12.81 -6.19 6.74
N ILE A 115 -12.78 -4.94 6.30
CA ILE A 115 -12.16 -3.84 7.05
C ILE A 115 -12.89 -3.59 8.37
N PHE A 116 -14.23 -3.68 8.40
CA PHE A 116 -15.00 -3.54 9.62
C PHE A 116 -14.58 -4.57 10.69
N GLU A 117 -14.43 -5.84 10.29
CA GLU A 117 -13.97 -6.91 11.17
C GLU A 117 -12.49 -6.74 11.57
N LEU A 118 -11.61 -6.43 10.61
CA LEU A 118 -10.18 -6.21 10.84
C LEU A 118 -9.93 -5.10 11.87
N THR A 119 -10.79 -4.09 11.88
CA THR A 119 -10.73 -2.92 12.77
C THR A 119 -11.47 -3.14 14.10
N GLY A 120 -11.86 -4.38 14.39
CA GLY A 120 -12.40 -4.79 15.69
C GLY A 120 -13.89 -5.10 15.70
N GLY A 121 -14.59 -5.03 14.56
CA GLY A 121 -15.99 -5.42 14.43
C GLY A 121 -16.96 -4.61 15.30
N SER A 122 -18.09 -5.22 15.63
CA SER A 122 -19.09 -4.65 16.55
C SER A 122 -18.59 -4.71 17.99
N ARG A 123 -18.52 -3.56 18.68
CA ARG A 123 -18.17 -3.48 20.10
C ARG A 123 -19.04 -2.44 20.82
N PRO A 124 -19.33 -2.60 22.12
CA PRO A 124 -20.19 -1.69 22.86
C PRO A 124 -19.72 -0.21 22.86
N ASP A 125 -18.41 0.02 22.76
CA ASP A 125 -17.76 1.34 22.77
C ASP A 125 -17.59 1.97 21.38
N ARG A 126 -17.90 1.23 20.31
CA ARG A 126 -17.77 1.70 18.92
C ARG A 126 -19.07 2.35 18.45
N LYS A 127 -18.97 3.46 17.72
CA LYS A 127 -20.16 4.10 17.13
C LYS A 127 -20.80 3.24 16.03
N ALA A 128 -20.00 2.71 15.12
CA ALA A 128 -20.46 1.83 14.06
C ALA A 128 -20.67 0.40 14.58
N GLN A 129 -21.88 -0.14 14.39
CA GLN A 129 -22.24 -1.51 14.84
C GLN A 129 -22.33 -2.52 13.70
N ALA A 130 -22.36 -2.04 12.45
CA ALA A 130 -22.39 -2.90 11.28
C ALA A 130 -21.49 -2.34 10.17
N PRO A 131 -21.05 -3.19 9.23
CA PRO A 131 -20.29 -2.74 8.07
C PRO A 131 -20.99 -1.65 7.26
N ASP A 132 -22.31 -1.71 7.09
CA ASP A 132 -23.11 -0.74 6.33
C ASP A 132 -23.61 0.46 7.15
N ASP A 133 -23.19 0.58 8.41
CA ASP A 133 -23.53 1.71 9.27
C ASP A 133 -22.89 3.01 8.73
N PRO A 134 -23.67 4.10 8.52
CA PRO A 134 -23.13 5.39 8.09
C PRO A 134 -22.05 5.96 9.04
N ALA A 135 -22.05 5.57 10.32
CA ALA A 135 -21.00 5.93 11.25
C ALA A 135 -19.61 5.38 10.86
N PHE A 136 -19.55 4.42 9.93
CA PHE A 136 -18.32 3.83 9.40
C PHE A 136 -17.86 4.46 8.07
N ASP A 137 -18.70 5.29 7.42
CA ASP A 137 -18.43 5.84 6.08
C ASP A 137 -17.10 6.59 6.02
N ASN A 138 -16.88 7.51 6.95
CA ASN A 138 -15.67 8.32 6.95
C ASN A 138 -14.41 7.48 7.20
N PHE A 139 -14.50 6.40 7.99
CA PHE A 139 -13.38 5.50 8.19
C PHE A 139 -13.04 4.77 6.89
N VAL A 140 -14.05 4.25 6.19
CA VAL A 140 -13.88 3.58 4.90
C VAL A 140 -13.33 4.54 3.85
N ALA A 141 -13.85 5.76 3.79
CA ALA A 141 -13.34 6.80 2.87
C ALA A 141 -11.86 7.11 3.13
N ALA A 142 -11.40 7.11 4.38
CA ALA A 142 -9.99 7.27 4.70
C ALA A 142 -9.14 6.08 4.20
N GLN A 143 -9.63 4.85 4.30
CA GLN A 143 -8.98 3.67 3.72
C GLN A 143 -8.92 3.74 2.19
N GLU A 144 -10.04 4.09 1.56
CA GLU A 144 -10.14 4.22 0.09
C GLU A 144 -9.17 5.28 -0.45
N VAL A 145 -8.90 6.36 0.30
CA VAL A 145 -7.89 7.36 -0.09
C VAL A 145 -6.47 6.81 -0.03
N TRP A 146 -6.13 6.03 0.99
CA TRP A 146 -4.85 5.30 0.99
C TRP A 146 -4.76 4.34 -0.20
N ASP A 147 -5.80 3.54 -0.43
CA ASP A 147 -5.85 2.61 -1.54
C ASP A 147 -5.71 3.32 -2.89
N ARG A 148 -6.39 4.46 -3.05
CA ARG A 148 -6.31 5.28 -4.26
C ARG A 148 -4.93 5.87 -4.46
N ALA A 149 -4.28 6.32 -3.39
CA ALA A 149 -2.91 6.81 -3.45
C ALA A 149 -1.98 5.71 -3.97
N PHE A 150 -2.03 4.52 -3.35
CA PHE A 150 -1.12 3.43 -3.68
C PHE A 150 -1.34 2.96 -5.12
N ALA A 151 -2.61 2.79 -5.52
CA ALA A 151 -2.98 2.43 -6.88
C ALA A 151 -2.54 3.48 -7.91
N SER A 152 -2.71 4.76 -7.62
CA SER A 152 -2.30 5.84 -8.54
C SER A 152 -0.79 5.85 -8.75
N ARG A 153 0.00 5.68 -7.67
CA ARG A 153 1.47 5.64 -7.80
C ARG A 153 1.98 4.42 -8.56
N LEU A 154 1.34 3.26 -8.36
CA LEU A 154 1.63 2.07 -9.15
C LEU A 154 1.23 2.28 -10.62
N ALA A 155 0.06 2.87 -10.88
CA ALA A 155 -0.42 3.15 -12.22
C ALA A 155 0.48 4.11 -12.98
N ASP A 156 0.91 5.19 -12.33
CA ASP A 156 1.89 6.14 -12.88
C ASP A 156 3.20 5.44 -13.23
N SER A 157 3.69 4.55 -12.37
CA SER A 157 4.92 3.78 -12.63
C SER A 157 4.77 2.88 -13.87
N VAL A 158 3.63 2.23 -14.04
CA VAL A 158 3.35 1.39 -15.21
C VAL A 158 3.22 2.24 -16.47
N ALA A 159 2.49 3.37 -16.40
CA ALA A 159 2.31 4.27 -17.53
C ALA A 159 3.65 4.87 -18.01
N GLN A 160 4.55 5.20 -17.09
CA GLN A 160 5.88 5.72 -17.42
C GLN A 160 6.81 4.64 -18.01
N ASN A 161 6.65 3.37 -17.63
CA ASN A 161 7.49 2.26 -18.10
C ASN A 161 6.66 0.98 -18.28
N PRO A 162 5.90 0.83 -19.38
CA PRO A 162 4.97 -0.29 -19.58
C PRO A 162 5.62 -1.68 -19.59
N ASP A 163 6.90 -1.77 -19.91
CA ASP A 163 7.65 -3.04 -19.93
C ASP A 163 8.01 -3.52 -18.51
N ARG A 164 8.00 -2.64 -17.51
CA ARG A 164 8.33 -2.96 -16.12
C ARG A 164 7.12 -3.47 -15.36
N LEU A 165 7.31 -4.54 -14.60
CA LEU A 165 6.32 -4.97 -13.62
C LEU A 165 6.43 -4.11 -12.35
N ALA A 166 5.36 -3.41 -11.98
CA ALA A 166 5.27 -2.72 -10.71
C ALA A 166 4.86 -3.70 -9.59
N ILE A 167 5.64 -3.76 -8.52
CA ILE A 167 5.38 -4.61 -7.34
C ILE A 167 5.14 -3.70 -6.14
N GLY A 168 3.93 -3.74 -5.55
CA GLY A 168 3.63 -3.00 -4.33
C GLY A 168 3.82 -3.85 -3.07
N VAL A 169 4.50 -3.31 -2.06
CA VAL A 169 4.64 -3.87 -0.71
C VAL A 169 3.84 -3.01 0.26
N MET A 170 2.76 -3.58 0.79
CA MET A 170 1.78 -2.89 1.64
C MET A 170 1.08 -3.87 2.59
N GLY A 171 0.37 -3.34 3.57
CA GLY A 171 -0.40 -4.09 4.55
C GLY A 171 -1.51 -4.90 3.92
N LYS A 172 -1.75 -6.11 4.45
CA LYS A 172 -2.79 -7.04 3.97
C LYS A 172 -4.18 -6.40 3.86
N GLY A 173 -4.49 -5.48 4.77
CA GLY A 173 -5.75 -4.72 4.78
C GLY A 173 -6.05 -4.04 3.44
N HIS A 174 -5.03 -3.56 2.73
CA HIS A 174 -5.17 -2.82 1.48
C HIS A 174 -5.35 -3.71 0.24
N ILE A 175 -5.13 -5.03 0.35
CA ILE A 175 -5.06 -5.92 -0.82
C ILE A 175 -5.96 -7.15 -0.72
N GLN A 176 -6.30 -7.58 0.50
CA GLN A 176 -7.14 -8.76 0.70
C GLN A 176 -8.57 -8.54 0.19
N TYR A 177 -9.16 -9.62 -0.34
CA TYR A 177 -10.51 -9.64 -0.91
C TYR A 177 -10.74 -8.68 -2.09
N GLY A 178 -9.66 -8.14 -2.66
CA GLY A 178 -9.67 -7.41 -3.93
C GLY A 178 -10.42 -6.08 -3.94
N GLY A 179 -10.80 -5.53 -2.78
CA GLY A 179 -11.59 -4.29 -2.69
C GLY A 179 -10.84 -3.03 -2.27
N GLY A 180 -9.56 -3.14 -1.91
CA GLY A 180 -8.67 -1.99 -1.67
C GLY A 180 -7.91 -1.60 -2.94
N VAL A 181 -6.58 -1.61 -2.91
CA VAL A 181 -5.70 -1.25 -4.03
C VAL A 181 -6.04 -1.97 -5.35
N PRO A 182 -6.30 -3.29 -5.40
CA PRO A 182 -6.69 -3.95 -6.65
C PRO A 182 -7.98 -3.38 -7.27
N TRP A 183 -8.93 -2.92 -6.44
CA TRP A 183 -10.16 -2.27 -6.89
C TRP A 183 -9.87 -0.91 -7.51
N GLN A 184 -9.03 -0.12 -6.85
CA GLN A 184 -8.62 1.20 -7.34
C GLN A 184 -7.78 1.10 -8.63
N LEU A 185 -6.92 0.08 -8.76
CA LEU A 185 -6.16 -0.18 -10.00
C LEU A 185 -7.11 -0.48 -11.18
N ARG A 186 -8.13 -1.31 -10.96
CA ARG A 186 -9.17 -1.57 -11.98
C ARG A 186 -9.90 -0.31 -12.39
N ASP A 187 -10.27 0.54 -11.44
CA ASP A 187 -10.89 1.84 -11.71
C ASP A 187 -9.98 2.77 -12.53
N LEU A 188 -8.67 2.73 -12.28
CA LEU A 188 -7.65 3.45 -13.06
C LEU A 188 -7.34 2.82 -14.42
N GLY A 189 -8.02 1.73 -14.80
CA GLY A 189 -7.83 1.04 -16.08
C GLY A 189 -6.74 -0.03 -16.09
N LEU A 190 -6.13 -0.35 -14.94
CA LEU A 190 -5.18 -1.45 -14.80
C LEU A 190 -5.87 -2.68 -14.20
N ALA A 191 -6.47 -3.48 -15.08
CA ALA A 191 -7.24 -4.64 -14.66
C ALA A 191 -6.39 -5.87 -14.28
N GLU A 192 -5.16 -5.93 -14.77
CA GLU A 192 -4.23 -7.02 -14.53
C GLU A 192 -3.40 -6.75 -13.26
N SER A 193 -3.94 -7.11 -12.11
CA SER A 193 -3.24 -7.09 -10.81
C SER A 193 -3.22 -8.49 -10.21
N PHE A 194 -2.13 -8.85 -9.53
CA PHE A 194 -1.98 -10.11 -8.80
C PHE A 194 -1.64 -9.85 -7.34
N VAL A 195 -2.42 -10.43 -6.43
CA VAL A 195 -2.28 -10.27 -4.98
C VAL A 195 -1.66 -11.53 -4.37
N ALA A 196 -0.54 -11.37 -3.69
CA ALA A 196 0.08 -12.39 -2.88
C ALA A 196 0.11 -11.97 -1.40
N VAL A 197 -0.34 -12.84 -0.50
CA VAL A 197 -0.33 -12.58 0.95
C VAL A 197 0.47 -13.63 1.69
N PRO A 198 1.26 -13.26 2.72
CA PRO A 198 1.92 -14.25 3.57
C PRO A 198 0.90 -14.90 4.51
N ALA A 199 1.11 -16.16 4.87
CA ALA A 199 0.37 -16.83 5.93
C ALA A 199 1.24 -17.84 6.67
N ASP A 200 0.94 -18.07 7.94
CA ASP A 200 1.61 -19.11 8.71
C ASP A 200 1.09 -20.49 8.28
N MET A 201 1.93 -21.53 8.40
CA MET A 201 1.57 -22.90 7.99
C MET A 201 0.29 -23.44 8.65
N ASP A 202 0.01 -22.98 9.87
CA ASP A 202 -1.14 -23.42 10.67
C ASP A 202 -2.35 -22.46 10.53
N GLU A 203 -2.21 -21.37 9.75
CA GLU A 203 -3.27 -20.40 9.51
C GLU A 203 -4.19 -20.90 8.38
N LEU A 204 -5.48 -21.08 8.69
CA LEU A 204 -6.50 -21.34 7.67
C LEU A 204 -6.60 -20.12 6.74
N CYS A 205 -6.10 -20.26 5.52
CA CYS A 205 -6.19 -19.22 4.51
C CYS A 205 -7.53 -19.31 3.78
N ASP A 206 -8.31 -18.23 3.80
CA ASP A 206 -9.45 -18.11 2.88
C ASP A 206 -8.91 -18.01 1.44
N PRO A 207 -9.23 -18.96 0.55
CA PRO A 207 -8.77 -18.93 -0.84
C PRO A 207 -9.29 -17.73 -1.63
N ASN A 208 -10.30 -17.00 -1.13
CA ASN A 208 -10.82 -15.79 -1.75
C ASN A 208 -10.12 -14.52 -1.26
N ALA A 209 -9.20 -14.62 -0.30
CA ALA A 209 -8.52 -13.45 0.25
C ALA A 209 -7.46 -12.87 -0.71
N ALA A 210 -6.87 -13.69 -1.59
CA ALA A 210 -5.79 -13.28 -2.51
C ALA A 210 -5.65 -14.27 -3.67
N ASP A 211 -4.92 -13.90 -4.73
CA ASP A 211 -4.62 -14.79 -5.86
C ASP A 211 -3.60 -15.89 -5.48
N ALA A 212 -2.74 -15.62 -4.50
CA ALA A 212 -1.85 -16.60 -3.92
C ALA A 212 -1.55 -16.36 -2.43
N THR A 213 -1.33 -17.46 -1.72
CA THR A 213 -0.83 -17.47 -0.35
C THR A 213 0.62 -17.94 -0.33
N MET A 214 1.49 -17.16 0.32
CA MET A 214 2.91 -17.47 0.50
C MET A 214 3.12 -17.99 1.92
N LEU A 215 3.26 -19.32 2.06
CA LEU A 215 3.44 -19.95 3.36
C LEU A 215 4.81 -19.60 3.94
N LEU A 216 4.80 -18.99 5.13
CA LEU A 216 6.00 -18.70 5.89
C LEU A 216 6.43 -19.98 6.63
N ARG A 217 7.68 -20.40 6.41
CA ARG A 217 8.28 -21.41 7.28
C ARG A 217 8.64 -20.72 8.59
N ASN A 218 8.07 -21.18 9.70
CA ASN A 218 8.58 -20.80 11.00
C ASN A 218 10.07 -21.19 11.07
N PRO A 219 10.95 -20.27 11.50
CA PRO A 219 12.37 -20.56 11.65
C PRO A 219 12.62 -21.66 12.69
#